data_AF-A0A961P759-F1
#
_entry.id   AF-A0A961P759-F1
#
_cell.length_a   1.000
_cell.length_b   1.000
_cell.length_c   1.000
_cell.angle_alpha   90.00
_cell.angle_beta   90.00
_cell.angle_gamma   90.00
#
_symmetry.space_group_name_H-M   'P 1'
#
loop_
_entity.id
_entity.type
_entity.pdbx_description
1 polymer ?
#
loop_
_entity_poly.entity_id
_entity_poly.type
_entity_poly.pdbx_seq_one_letter_code
_entity_poly.pdbx_strand_id
1 'polypeptide(L)' 'MRVPCLHHNGERCPGCALRREADQWAGHLDCQTCDGFGWLQKPDAKIVAETVATARAHYWPAREAAFAEHNRRMQCPATP' A
#
# COMPACT_ATOMS: atom_id res chain seq x y z
N MET A 1 4.70 -21.43 3.74
CA MET A 1 4.70 -20.94 2.34
C MET A 1 5.14 -19.48 2.37
N ARG A 2 6.32 -19.14 1.82
CA ARG A 2 6.81 -17.75 1.75
C ARG A 2 5.95 -17.02 0.73
N VAL A 3 5.09 -16.11 1.17
CA VAL A 3 4.39 -15.21 0.26
C VAL A 3 5.35 -14.06 -0.04
N PRO A 4 5.87 -13.93 -1.27
CA PRO A 4 6.65 -12.77 -1.63
C PRO A 4 5.70 -11.58 -1.64
N CYS A 5 5.72 -10.79 -0.57
CA CYS A 5 5.02 -9.51 -0.54
C CYS A 5 5.72 -8.58 -1.52
N LEU A 6 5.13 -8.46 -2.70
CA LEU A 6 5.47 -7.45 -3.70
C LEU A 6 5.38 -6.09 -2.99
N HIS A 7 6.54 -5.45 -2.75
CA HIS A 7 6.67 -4.08 -2.24
C HIS A 7 6.53 -3.81 -0.73
N HIS A 8 6.92 -4.72 0.18
CA HIS A 8 7.02 -4.37 1.62
C HIS A 8 5.78 -3.60 2.13
N ASN A 9 4.58 -4.07 1.79
CA ASN A 9 3.30 -3.42 2.12
C ASN A 9 2.97 -3.59 3.62
N GLY A 10 3.93 -3.28 4.48
CA GLY A 10 3.96 -3.67 5.87
C GLY A 10 4.69 -2.67 6.73
N GLU A 11 4.44 -2.75 8.02
CA GLU A 11 5.17 -1.96 9.02
C GLU A 11 6.31 -2.81 9.59
N ARG A 12 7.41 -2.17 10.01
CA ARG A 12 8.49 -2.89 10.68
C ARG A 12 7.93 -3.56 11.93
N CYS A 13 8.31 -4.82 12.14
CA CYS A 13 7.84 -5.57 13.30
C CYS A 13 8.35 -4.89 14.59
N PRO A 14 7.46 -4.42 15.49
CA PRO A 14 7.88 -3.81 16.74
C PRO A 14 8.54 -4.82 17.67
N GLY A 15 8.14 -6.10 17.61
CA GLY A 15 8.78 -7.19 18.36
C GLY A 15 10.25 -7.37 18.01
N CYS A 16 10.63 -7.13 16.75
CA CYS A 16 12.04 -7.13 16.35
C CYS A 16 12.81 -5.93 16.91
N ALA A 17 12.17 -4.76 17.02
CA ALA A 17 12.80 -3.56 17.57
C ALA A 17 12.97 -3.63 19.10
N LEU A 18 12.16 -4.45 19.78
CA LEU A 18 12.18 -4.64 21.23
C LEU A 18 13.07 -5.81 21.68
N ARG A 19 13.71 -6.55 20.75
CA ARG A 19 14.62 -7.64 21.12
C ARG A 19 15.82 -7.09 21.89
N ARG A 20 16.08 -7.68 23.06
CA ARG A 20 17.26 -7.32 23.86
C ARG A 20 18.51 -7.84 23.17
N GLU A 21 19.63 -7.13 23.31
CA GLU A 21 20.90 -7.56 22.71
C GLU A 21 21.25 -9.00 23.10
N ALA A 22 21.05 -9.41 24.35
CA ALA A 22 21.32 -10.77 24.82
C ALA A 22 20.54 -11.88 24.06
N ASP A 23 19.34 -11.57 23.56
CA ASP A 23 18.51 -12.52 22.81
C ASP A 23 19.03 -12.75 21.38
N GLN A 24 19.88 -11.84 20.87
CA GLN A 24 20.49 -11.97 19.54
C GLN A 24 21.58 -13.07 19.51
N TRP A 25 22.13 -13.42 20.68
CA TRP A 25 23.25 -14.35 20.82
C TRP A 25 22.79 -15.75 21.28
N ALA A 26 21.55 -15.89 21.74
CA ALA A 26 21.00 -17.12 22.33
C ALA A 26 20.57 -18.20 21.31
N GLY A 27 21.05 -18.13 20.07
CA GLY A 27 20.59 -18.96 18.97
C GLY A 27 19.46 -18.30 18.17
N HIS A 28 19.37 -18.62 16.89
CA HIS A 28 18.49 -17.92 15.95
C HIS A 28 17.02 -18.33 16.18
N LEU A 29 16.38 -17.70 17.16
CA LEU A 29 14.94 -17.82 17.38
C LEU A 29 14.22 -16.79 16.52
N ASP A 30 13.29 -17.27 15.70
CA ASP A 30 12.40 -16.42 14.93
C ASP A 30 11.50 -15.61 15.88
N CYS A 31 11.30 -14.33 15.55
CA CYS A 31 10.45 -13.46 16.36
C CYS A 31 9.01 -13.96 16.25
N GLN A 32 8.39 -14.33 17.37
CA GLN A 32 7.01 -14.85 17.38
C GLN A 32 5.97 -13.89 16.79
N THR A 33 6.25 -12.57 16.78
CA THR A 33 5.35 -11.56 16.24
C THR A 33 5.33 -11.52 14.71
N CYS A 34 6.48 -11.72 14.06
CA CYS A 34 6.59 -11.66 12.59
C CYS A 34 7.10 -12.95 11.96
N ASP A 35 7.24 -14.02 12.74
CA ASP A 35 7.76 -15.32 12.33
C ASP A 35 9.10 -15.20 11.57
N GLY A 36 9.99 -14.34 12.07
CA GLY A 36 11.30 -14.08 11.47
C GLY A 36 11.31 -13.15 10.25
N PHE A 37 10.17 -12.69 9.73
CA PHE A 37 10.12 -11.83 8.53
C PHE A 37 10.62 -10.39 8.75
N GLY A 38 10.58 -9.89 9.99
CA GLY A 38 10.96 -8.51 10.32
C GLY A 38 9.92 -7.44 9.96
N TRP A 39 8.84 -7.82 9.28
CA TRP A 39 7.75 -6.95 8.85
C TRP A 39 6.39 -7.58 9.17
N LEU A 40 5.40 -6.75 9.42
CA LEU A 40 4.00 -7.13 9.58
C LEU A 40 3.23 -6.68 8.35
N GLN A 41 2.44 -7.57 7.77
CA GLN A 41 1.59 -7.24 6.62
C GLN A 41 0.56 -6.17 7.01
N LYS A 42 0.36 -5.16 6.16
CA LYS A 42 -0.78 -4.25 6.32
C LYS A 42 -2.07 -5.01 6.01
N PRO A 43 -3.17 -4.71 6.72
CA PRO A 43 -4.48 -5.22 6.34
C PRO A 43 -4.86 -4.76 4.92
N ASP A 44 -5.51 -5.64 4.15
CA ASP A 44 -5.97 -5.33 2.79
C ASP A 44 -6.78 -4.03 2.72
N ALA A 45 -7.66 -3.80 3.70
CA ALA A 45 -8.46 -2.58 3.79
C ALA A 45 -7.59 -1.31 3.88
N LYS A 46 -6.47 -1.35 4.60
CA LYS A 46 -5.53 -0.23 4.70
C LYS A 46 -4.79 -0.01 3.38
N ILE A 47 -4.36 -1.10 2.74
CA ILE A 47 -3.71 -1.04 1.41
C ILE A 47 -4.65 -0.38 0.39
N VAL A 48 -5.91 -0.81 0.34
CA VAL A 48 -6.91 -0.23 -0.57
C VAL A 48 -7.15 1.23 -0.26
N ALA A 49 -7.34 1.59 1.02
CA ALA A 49 -7.58 2.97 1.43
C ALA A 49 -6.43 3.91 1.05
N GLU A 50 -5.18 3.54 1.36
CA GLU A 50 -3.98 4.30 0.98
C GLU A 50 -3.86 4.42 -0.55
N THR A 51 -4.05 3.31 -1.27
CA THR A 51 -3.98 3.30 -2.74
C THR A 51 -5.01 4.24 -3.36
N VAL A 52 -6.26 4.19 -2.91
CA VAL A 52 -7.33 5.08 -3.40
C VAL A 52 -7.04 6.54 -3.07
N ALA A 53 -6.51 6.83 -1.88
CA ALA A 53 -6.14 8.18 -1.49
C ALA A 53 -5.03 8.75 -2.40
N THR A 54 -3.96 8.00 -2.63
CA THR A 54 -2.89 8.37 -3.56
C THR A 54 -3.43 8.55 -4.97
N ALA A 55 -4.30 7.64 -5.42
CA ALA A 55 -4.87 7.68 -6.74
C ALA A 55 -5.72 8.94 -6.96
N ARG A 56 -6.54 9.27 -5.96
CA ARG A 56 -7.38 10.48 -5.94
C ARG A 56 -6.56 11.76 -5.96
N ALA A 57 -5.45 11.81 -5.23
CA ALA A 57 -4.59 13.00 -5.16
C ALA A 57 -3.81 13.25 -6.46
N HIS A 58 -3.30 12.19 -7.11
CA HIS A 58 -2.32 12.34 -8.18
C HIS A 58 -2.84 12.01 -9.59
N TYR A 59 -3.82 11.12 -9.71
CA TYR A 59 -4.19 10.57 -11.02
C TYR A 59 -5.62 10.94 -11.44
N TRP A 60 -6.55 11.01 -10.49
CA TRP A 60 -7.95 11.35 -10.78
C TRP A 60 -8.14 12.72 -11.43
N PRO A 61 -7.49 13.82 -11.00
CA PRO A 61 -7.73 15.13 -11.59
C PRO A 61 -7.47 15.17 -13.10
N ALA A 62 -6.37 14.53 -13.56
CA ALA A 62 -6.06 14.42 -14.97
C ALA A 62 -7.10 13.58 -15.73
N ARG A 63 -7.57 12.49 -15.12
CA ARG A 63 -8.65 11.63 -15.66
C ARG A 63 -9.98 12.38 -15.77
N GLU A 64 -10.36 13.14 -14.74
CA GLU A 64 -11.59 13.95 -14.73
C GLU A 64 -11.54 15.05 -15.80
N ALA A 65 -10.39 15.73 -15.95
CA ALA A 65 -10.20 16.72 -17.00
C ALA A 65 -10.35 16.11 -18.40
N ALA A 66 -9.72 14.95 -18.64
CA ALA A 66 -9.83 14.24 -19.91
C ALA A 66 -11.27 13.78 -20.20
N PHE A 67 -11.98 13.31 -19.16
CA PHE A 67 -13.38 12.91 -19.29
C PHE A 67 -14.30 14.10 -19.59
N ALA A 68 -14.11 15.23 -18.90
CA ALA A 68 -14.86 16.45 -19.15
C ALA A 68 -14.64 16.99 -20.57
N GLU A 69 -13.39 16.95 -21.06
CA GLU A 69 -13.06 17.31 -22.45
C GLU A 69 -13.75 16.38 -23.46
N HIS A 70 -13.70 15.07 -23.22
CA HIS A 70 -14.38 14.09 -24.06
C HIS A 70 -15.89 14.38 -24.15
N ASN A 71 -16.55 14.65 -23.02
CA ASN A 71 -17.97 14.96 -22.99
C ASN A 71 -18.30 16.26 -23.73
N ARG A 72 -17.47 17.30 -23.61
CA ARG A 72 -17.63 18.55 -24.38
C ARG A 72 -17.52 18.31 -25.89
N ARG A 73 -16.59 17.47 -26.33
CA ARG A 73 -16.42 17.11 -27.75
C ARG A 73 -17.56 16.25 -28.30
N MET A 74 -18.20 15.45 -27.45
CA MET A 74 -19.31 14.57 -27.83
C MET A 74 -20.67 15.28 -27.79
N GLN A 75 -20.77 16.48 -27.20
CA GLN A 75 -21.99 17.29 -27.28
C GLN A 75 -22.16 17.81 -28.70
N CYS A 76 -23.18 17.28 -29.40
CA CYS A 76 -23.59 17.74 -30.72
C CYS A 76 -24.01 19.22 -30.63
N PRO A 77 -23.50 20.12 -31.48
CA PRO A 77 -23.95 21.50 -31.48
C PRO A 77 -25.46 21.52 -31.81
N ALA A 78 -26.25 22.19 -30.96
CA ALA A 78 -27.66 22.39 -31.22
C ALA A 78 -27.81 23.00 -32.63
N THR A 79 -28.57 22.32 -33.48
CA THR A 79 -28.84 22.75 -34.85
C THR A 79 -29.58 24.10 -34.79
N PRO A 80 -29.11 25.12 -35.54
CA PRO A 80 -29.69 26.47 -35.50
C PRO A 80 -31.14 26.52 -35.98
#